data_AF-A0A537QKZ3-F1
#
_entry.id   AF-A0A537QKZ3-F1
#
_cell.length_a   1.000
_cell.length_b   1.000
_cell.length_c   1.000
_cell.angle_alpha   90.00
_cell.angle_beta   90.00
_cell.angle_gamma   90.00
#
_symmetry.space_group_name_H-M   'P 1'
#
loop_
_entity.id
_entity.type
_entity.pdbx_description
1 polymer ?
#
loop_
_entity_poly.entity_id
_entity_poly.type
_entity_poly.pdbx_seq_one_letter_code
_entity_poly.pdbx_strand_id
1 'polypeptide(L)'
;MGMLVNGTWFDDDPPAGTGGQFLRPDSIFRDRVTRNGSSGFKAEAGRYQLVTAPSCPWAHRTVLMRKLKRLEGAIPLLESDLPKGQGWAYS
;
A
#
# COMPACT_ATOMS: atom_id res chain seq x y z
N MET A 1 8.41 9.94 -10.39
CA MET A 1 7.53 9.02 -9.65
C MET A 1 6.40 8.69 -10.60
N GLY A 2 6.57 7.63 -11.39
CA GLY A 2 5.56 7.26 -12.37
C GLY A 2 4.18 7.00 -11.75
N MET A 3 3.17 7.03 -12.60
CA MET A 3 1.77 6.95 -12.22
C MET A 3 1.00 6.01 -13.13
N LEU A 4 -0.05 5.39 -12.58
CA LEU A 4 -1.00 4.59 -13.36
C LEU A 4 -2.16 5.49 -13.79
N VAL A 5 -2.32 5.69 -15.10
CA VAL A 5 -3.41 6.48 -15.69
C VAL A 5 -4.25 5.55 -16.56
N ASN A 6 -5.52 5.37 -16.20
CA ASN A 6 -6.46 4.51 -16.92
C ASN A 6 -5.93 3.09 -17.21
N GLY A 7 -5.17 2.53 -16.26
CA GLY A 7 -4.61 1.18 -16.38
C GLY A 7 -3.28 1.09 -17.14
N THR A 8 -2.73 2.22 -17.61
CA THR A 8 -1.42 2.27 -18.27
C THR A 8 -0.40 3.00 -17.40
N TRP A 9 0.84 2.50 -17.37
CA TRP A 9 1.93 3.12 -16.61
C TRP A 9 2.56 4.29 -17.40
N PHE A 10 2.83 5.39 -16.70
CA PHE A 10 3.52 6.58 -17.20
C PHE A 10 4.68 6.91 -16.27
N ASP A 11 5.88 7.13 -16.81
CA ASP A 11 7.09 7.36 -16.00
C ASP A 11 7.25 8.81 -15.50
N ASP A 12 6.46 9.74 -16.05
CA ASP A 12 6.51 11.15 -15.73
C ASP A 12 6.05 11.46 -14.29
N ASP A 13 6.61 12.53 -13.73
CA ASP A 13 6.16 13.07 -12.45
C ASP A 13 4.79 13.73 -12.57
N PRO A 14 3.95 13.66 -11.50
CA PRO A 14 2.73 14.44 -11.46
C PRO A 14 3.06 15.94 -11.51
N PRO A 15 2.23 16.75 -12.19
CA PRO A 15 2.48 18.19 -12.32
C PRO A 15 2.52 18.86 -10.94
N ALA A 16 3.49 19.77 -10.77
CA ALA A 16 3.58 20.59 -9.56
C ALA A 16 2.38 21.54 -9.44
N GLY A 17 1.99 21.86 -8.20
CA GLY A 17 0.97 22.88 -7.94
C GLY A 17 1.43 24.28 -8.37
N THR A 18 0.50 25.25 -8.41
CA THR A 18 0.69 26.64 -8.89
C THR A 18 1.68 27.51 -8.08
N GLY A 19 2.55 26.89 -7.27
CA GLY A 19 3.63 27.53 -6.52
C GLY A 19 4.79 26.58 -6.19
N GLY A 20 5.04 25.55 -7.03
CA GLY A 20 6.13 24.58 -6.82
C GLY A 20 5.83 23.54 -5.72
N GLN A 21 4.60 23.48 -5.24
CA GLN A 21 4.18 22.52 -4.21
C GLN A 21 4.08 21.11 -4.80
N PHE A 22 4.58 20.13 -4.06
CA PHE A 22 4.30 18.73 -4.35
C PHE A 22 2.89 18.39 -3.88
N LEU A 23 1.98 18.14 -4.83
CA LEU A 23 0.61 17.71 -4.56
C LEU A 23 0.56 16.18 -4.54
N ARG A 24 0.57 15.59 -3.35
CA ARG A 24 0.44 14.14 -3.21
C ARG A 24 -1.00 13.73 -3.50
N PRO A 25 -1.24 12.76 -4.40
CA PRO A 25 -2.56 12.18 -4.60
C PRO A 25 -3.12 11.55 -3.32
N ASP A 26 -4.43 11.64 -3.13
CA ASP A 26 -5.12 10.98 -2.05
C ASP A 26 -5.15 9.46 -2.24
N SER A 27 -5.13 8.72 -1.13
CA SER A 27 -5.36 7.27 -1.17
C SER A 27 -6.83 6.98 -1.49
N ILE A 28 -7.06 6.19 -2.55
CA ILE A 28 -8.40 5.95 -3.12
C ILE A 28 -9.09 4.69 -2.59
N PHE A 29 -8.34 3.66 -2.15
CA PHE A 29 -8.92 2.49 -1.51
C PHE A 29 -9.09 2.75 -0.01
N ARG A 30 -10.34 2.86 0.44
CA ARG A 30 -10.69 3.36 1.79
C ARG A 30 -11.66 2.46 2.56
N ASP A 31 -11.87 1.25 2.05
CA ASP A 31 -12.67 0.24 2.73
C ASP A 31 -12.05 -0.18 4.07
N ARG A 32 -12.88 -0.76 4.95
CA ARG A 32 -12.45 -1.24 6.26
C ARG A 32 -12.70 -2.73 6.38
N VAL A 33 -11.76 -3.44 6.98
CA VAL A 33 -12.01 -4.81 7.47
C VAL A 33 -12.75 -4.71 8.81
N THR A 34 -13.89 -5.39 8.91
CA THR A 34 -14.75 -5.39 10.10
C THR A 34 -14.88 -6.80 10.66
N ARG A 35 -15.06 -6.94 11.97
CA ARG A 35 -15.11 -8.25 12.64
C ARG A 35 -16.18 -9.18 12.04
N ASN A 36 -17.35 -8.63 11.73
CA ASN A 36 -18.51 -9.37 11.21
C ASN A 36 -18.68 -9.25 9.69
N GLY A 37 -17.85 -8.46 9.01
CA GLY A 37 -17.97 -8.22 7.56
C GLY A 37 -19.08 -7.26 7.17
N SER A 38 -19.58 -6.42 8.06
CA SER A 38 -20.62 -5.41 7.73
C SER A 38 -20.19 -4.42 6.64
N SER A 39 -18.89 -4.30 6.40
CA SER A 39 -18.28 -3.52 5.32
C SER A 39 -18.07 -4.30 4.01
N GLY A 40 -18.51 -5.57 3.94
CA GLY A 40 -18.16 -6.51 2.87
C GLY A 40 -16.83 -7.26 3.10
N PHE A 41 -16.00 -6.80 4.04
CA PHE A 41 -14.69 -7.36 4.34
C PHE A 41 -14.64 -7.89 5.78
N LYS A 42 -14.83 -9.21 5.96
CA LYS A 42 -14.83 -9.85 7.26
C LYS A 42 -13.43 -10.22 7.73
N ALA A 43 -13.08 -9.88 8.97
CA ALA A 43 -11.80 -10.23 9.58
C ALA A 43 -11.63 -11.75 9.71
N GLU A 44 -10.77 -12.34 8.88
CA GLU A 44 -10.54 -13.79 8.78
C GLU A 44 -9.04 -14.06 8.56
N ALA A 45 -8.49 -15.04 9.27
CA ALA A 45 -7.08 -15.42 9.12
C ALA A 45 -6.83 -16.00 7.72
N GLY A 46 -5.71 -15.64 7.10
CA GLY A 46 -5.35 -16.11 5.76
C GLY A 46 -6.11 -15.44 4.61
N ARG A 47 -7.08 -14.55 4.89
CA ARG A 47 -7.87 -13.86 3.85
C ARG A 47 -7.18 -12.61 3.28
N TYR A 48 -6.37 -11.94 4.10
CA TYR A 48 -5.78 -10.65 3.75
C TYR A 48 -4.26 -10.74 3.71
N GLN A 49 -3.67 -10.05 2.74
CA GLN A 49 -2.22 -9.92 2.59
C GLN A 49 -1.81 -8.46 2.76
N LEU A 50 -0.68 -8.23 3.42
CA LEU A 50 -0.09 -6.91 3.54
C LEU A 50 1.06 -6.79 2.52
N VAL A 51 0.92 -5.89 1.54
CA VAL A 51 1.93 -5.61 0.51
C VAL A 51 2.66 -4.32 0.88
N THR A 52 3.99 -4.35 0.96
CA THR A 52 4.79 -3.27 1.54
C THR A 52 6.09 -3.01 0.79
N ALA A 53 6.78 -1.93 1.17
CA ALA A 53 8.14 -1.64 0.76
C ALA A 53 8.96 -1.17 1.99
N PRO A 54 10.17 -1.72 2.25
CA PRO A 54 10.93 -1.43 3.47
C PRO A 54 11.29 0.04 3.63
N SER A 55 11.51 0.74 2.50
CA SER A 55 11.89 2.16 2.48
C SER A 55 10.71 3.12 2.68
N CYS A 56 9.47 2.63 2.70
CA CYS A 56 8.29 3.48 2.79
C CYS A 56 7.83 3.67 4.25
N PRO A 57 7.91 4.90 4.81
CA PRO A 57 7.52 5.13 6.21
C PRO A 57 6.02 4.94 6.44
N TRP A 58 5.18 5.08 5.41
CA TRP A 58 3.74 4.85 5.49
C TRP A 58 3.43 3.35 5.65
N ALA A 59 4.08 2.51 4.84
CA ALA A 59 3.95 1.06 4.93
C ALA A 59 4.56 0.51 6.23
N HIS A 60 5.66 1.12 6.72
CA HIS A 60 6.28 0.69 7.96
C HIS A 60 5.31 0.74 9.16
N ARG A 61 4.38 1.70 9.21
CA ARG A 61 3.34 1.78 10.26
C ARG A 61 2.49 0.51 10.35
N THR A 62 2.12 -0.07 9.20
CA THR A 62 1.30 -1.28 9.18
C THR A 62 2.10 -2.51 9.60
N VAL A 63 3.39 -2.56 9.27
CA VAL A 63 4.30 -3.63 9.71
C VAL A 63 4.48 -3.61 11.24
N LEU A 64 4.67 -2.42 11.83
CA LEU A 64 4.74 -2.25 13.28
C LEU A 64 3.45 -2.74 13.96
N MET A 65 2.29 -2.29 13.47
CA MET A 65 1.00 -2.71 14.05
C MET A 65 0.74 -4.20 13.90
N ARG A 66 1.14 -4.82 12.77
CA ARG A 66 1.07 -6.26 12.57
C ARG A 66 1.84 -7.02 13.66
N LYS A 67 3.07 -6.57 13.97
CA LYS A 67 3.90 -7.12 15.04
C LYS A 67 3.30 -6.89 16.43
N LEU A 68 2.94 -5.66 16.76
CA LEU A 68 2.39 -5.29 18.07
C LEU A 68 1.08 -6.03 18.39
N LYS A 69 0.27 -6.35 17.38
CA LYS A 69 -0.99 -7.09 17.51
C LYS A 69 -0.84 -8.60 17.33
N ARG A 70 0.38 -9.11 17.13
CA ARG A 70 0.67 -10.53 16.92
C ARG A 70 -0.11 -11.13 15.76
N LEU A 71 -0.26 -10.38 14.67
CA LEU A 71 -1.05 -10.78 13.50
C LEU A 71 -0.24 -11.56 12.46
N GLU A 72 1.00 -11.94 12.75
CA GLU A 72 1.88 -12.53 11.74
C GLU A 72 1.38 -13.86 11.19
N GLY A 73 0.72 -14.66 12.02
CA GLY A 73 0.10 -15.93 11.59
C GLY A 73 -1.22 -15.75 10.84
N ALA A 74 -1.83 -14.56 10.86
CA ALA A 74 -3.13 -14.29 10.24
C ALA A 74 -3.01 -13.48 8.94
N ILE A 75 -2.00 -12.60 8.85
CA ILE A 75 -1.81 -11.68 7.72
C ILE A 75 -0.40 -11.91 7.16
N PRO A 76 -0.26 -12.61 6.02
CA PRO A 76 1.02 -12.73 5.32
C PRO A 76 1.55 -11.35 4.89
N LEU A 77 2.88 -11.22 4.83
CA LEU A 77 3.58 -10.02 4.41
C LEU A 77 4.29 -10.31 3.08
N LEU A 78 4.05 -9.48 2.08
CA LEU A 78 4.85 -9.38 0.86
C LEU A 78 5.60 -8.05 0.90
N GLU A 79 6.91 -8.10 0.76
CA GLU A 79 7.78 -6.94 0.90
C GLU A 79 8.63 -6.78 -0.37
N SER A 80 8.76 -5.56 -0.87
CA SER A 80 9.53 -5.29 -2.09
C SER A 80 11.01 -5.57 -1.85
N ASP A 81 11.61 -6.38 -2.70
CA ASP A 81 12.99 -6.87 -2.57
C ASP A 81 13.85 -6.62 -3.82
N LEU A 82 13.23 -6.14 -4.91
CA LEU A 82 13.92 -5.83 -6.16
C LEU A 82 14.12 -4.31 -6.37
N PRO A 83 15.13 -3.92 -7.18
CA PRO A 83 15.28 -2.53 -7.62
C PRO A 83 14.01 -2.00 -8.27
N LYS A 84 13.73 -0.70 -8.07
CA LYS A 84 12.57 -0.05 -8.69
C LYS A 84 12.68 -0.08 -10.21
N GLY A 85 11.62 -0.56 -10.86
CA GLY A 85 11.37 -0.41 -12.30
C GLY A 85 10.19 0.55 -12.49
N GLN A 86 9.05 0.03 -12.96
CA GLN A 86 7.76 0.73 -13.00
C GLN A 86 7.10 0.79 -11.61
N GLY A 87 7.79 1.43 -10.66
CA GLY A 87 7.36 1.51 -9.25
C GLY A 87 8.03 0.46 -8.35
N TRP A 88 7.28 -0.05 -7.38
CA TRP A 88 7.77 -1.08 -6.44
C TRP A 88 7.80 -2.45 -7.12
N ALA A 89 8.89 -3.20 -6.94
CA ALA A 89 9.10 -4.50 -7.56
C ALA A 89 9.28 -5.61 -6.50
N TYR A 90 8.86 -6.83 -6.84
CA TYR A 90 8.75 -7.99 -5.94
C TYR A 90 9.21 -9.25 -6.70
N SER A 91 9.80 -10.23 -6.01
CA SER A 91 10.10 -11.58 -6.53
C SER A 91 9.05 -12.64 -6.21
#